data_AF-A0A3M1LQY3-F1
#
_entry.id   AF-A0A3M1LQY3-F1
#
_cell.length_a   1.000
_cell.length_b   1.000
_cell.length_c   1.000
_cell.angle_alpha   90.00
_cell.angle_beta   90.00
_cell.angle_gamma   90.00
#
_symmetry.space_group_name_H-M   'P 1'
#
loop_
_entity.id
_entity.type
_entity.pdbx_description
1 polymer ?
#
loop_
_entity_poly.entity_id
_entity_poly.type
_entity_poly.pdbx_seq_one_letter_code
_entity_poly.pdbx_strand_id
1 'polypeptide(L)'
;YLLGGPYSIQLAANVRMDLFYSNWSTRTKAWVDAFTVWFLIFYLVVMIHGALGSLAYSLGYFGDAPYGFYRDLIHAFATGGIEAAEAKLGFIERSPTAWRPYLWPVKAIATVGIFLMLLQAVSEFIKDVATLRGIDMRSDEPAHAHHEEDIYDDHEEGAA
;
A
#
# COMPACT_ATOMS: atom_id res chain seq x y z
N TYR A 1 18.45 -6.14 -21.52
CA TYR A 1 17.27 -5.56 -20.83
C TYR A 1 17.61 -4.63 -19.66
N LEU A 2 18.79 -4.72 -19.03
CA LEU A 2 19.16 -3.87 -17.88
C LEU A 2 19.51 -2.40 -18.22
N LEU A 3 19.83 -2.11 -19.50
CA LEU A 3 20.20 -0.75 -19.97
C LEU A 3 19.00 0.11 -20.41
N GLY A 4 17.79 -0.47 -20.49
CA GLY A 4 16.60 0.25 -20.96
C GLY A 4 15.99 1.18 -19.91
N GLY A 5 16.12 0.83 -18.61
CA GLY A 5 15.55 1.61 -17.50
C GLY A 5 16.19 3.00 -17.33
N PRO A 6 17.54 3.12 -17.32
CA PRO A 6 18.19 4.43 -17.24
C PRO A 6 17.94 5.30 -18.48
N TYR A 7 17.84 4.68 -19.67
CA TYR A 7 17.63 5.38 -20.94
C TYR A 7 16.23 5.99 -21.06
N SER A 8 15.18 5.32 -20.54
CA SER A 8 13.82 5.87 -20.56
C SER A 8 13.62 7.04 -19.59
N ILE A 9 14.39 7.07 -18.49
CA ILE A 9 14.37 8.17 -17.51
C ILE A 9 14.95 9.45 -18.11
N GLN A 10 16.06 9.34 -18.86
CA GLN A 10 16.69 10.49 -19.52
C GLN A 10 15.85 11.06 -20.67
N LEU A 11 15.06 10.23 -21.34
CA LEU A 11 14.28 10.64 -22.49
C LEU A 11 12.94 11.32 -22.13
N ALA A 12 12.62 11.47 -20.84
CA ALA A 12 11.31 11.89 -20.34
C ALA A 12 10.14 11.15 -21.05
N ALA A 13 10.41 9.95 -21.55
CA ALA A 13 9.48 9.11 -22.32
C ALA A 13 8.55 8.31 -21.40
N ASN A 14 8.58 8.64 -20.11
CA ASN A 14 7.57 8.20 -19.17
C ASN A 14 6.29 8.91 -19.56
N VAL A 15 5.26 8.15 -19.95
CA VAL A 15 3.91 8.66 -20.11
C VAL A 15 3.51 9.27 -18.77
N ARG A 16 3.66 10.60 -18.64
CA ARG A 16 3.10 11.35 -17.51
C ARG A 16 1.60 11.10 -17.57
N MET A 17 1.12 10.25 -16.68
CA MET A 17 -0.29 9.82 -16.68
C MET A 17 -1.25 10.98 -16.37
N ASP A 18 -0.72 12.12 -15.88
CA ASP A 18 -1.55 13.19 -15.34
C ASP A 18 -1.42 14.51 -16.11
N LEU A 19 -1.87 14.51 -17.37
CA LEU A 19 -2.21 15.77 -18.04
C LEU A 19 -3.55 16.35 -17.53
N PHE A 20 -4.44 15.50 -17.02
CA PHE A 20 -5.77 15.92 -16.59
C PHE A 20 -5.80 16.49 -15.17
N TYR A 21 -4.89 16.07 -14.29
CA TYR A 21 -4.83 16.51 -12.89
C TYR A 21 -3.97 17.75 -12.63
N SER A 22 -3.23 18.24 -13.63
CA SER A 22 -2.37 19.44 -13.49
C SER A 22 -3.18 20.74 -13.49
N ASN A 23 -4.26 20.80 -14.28
CA ASN A 23 -5.08 22.00 -14.43
C ASN A 23 -6.23 22.08 -13.41
N TRP A 24 -6.35 21.12 -12.50
CA TRP A 24 -7.43 21.09 -11.50
C TRP A 24 -7.01 21.79 -10.21
N SER A 25 -7.95 22.56 -9.63
CA SER A 25 -7.72 23.19 -8.33
C SER A 25 -7.47 22.14 -7.24
N THR A 26 -6.68 22.50 -6.23
CA THR A 26 -6.39 21.63 -5.06
C THR A 26 -7.66 21.09 -4.42
N ARG A 27 -8.74 21.87 -4.39
CA ARG A 27 -10.05 21.46 -3.84
C ARG A 27 -10.76 20.44 -4.73
N THR A 28 -10.73 20.62 -6.06
CA THR A 28 -11.33 19.66 -7.00
C THR A 28 -10.62 18.31 -6.93
N LYS A 29 -9.27 18.33 -6.87
CA LYS A 29 -8.46 17.11 -6.73
C LYS A 29 -8.79 16.38 -5.43
N ALA A 30 -8.78 17.06 -4.29
CA ALA A 30 -9.11 16.47 -2.99
C ALA A 30 -10.55 15.92 -2.93
N TRP A 31 -11.52 16.55 -3.60
CA TRP A 31 -12.90 16.04 -3.64
C TRP A 31 -13.03 14.75 -4.43
N VAL A 32 -12.37 14.68 -5.61
CA VAL A 32 -12.37 13.47 -6.44
C VAL A 32 -11.65 12.33 -5.72
N ASP A 33 -10.51 12.62 -5.10
CA ASP A 33 -9.72 11.65 -4.35
C ASP A 33 -10.53 11.08 -3.16
N ALA A 34 -11.13 11.95 -2.35
CA ALA A 34 -11.99 11.56 -1.22
C ALA A 34 -13.21 10.73 -1.64
N PHE A 35 -13.74 10.94 -2.84
CA PHE A 35 -14.83 10.12 -3.38
C PHE A 35 -14.32 8.75 -3.85
N THR A 36 -13.23 8.70 -4.61
CA THR A 36 -12.69 7.45 -5.14
C THR A 36 -12.07 6.56 -4.07
N VAL A 37 -11.46 7.14 -3.03
CA VAL A 37 -10.83 6.40 -1.93
C VAL A 37 -11.85 5.61 -1.11
N TRP A 38 -13.11 6.04 -1.07
CA TRP A 38 -14.17 5.27 -0.40
C TRP A 38 -14.38 3.90 -1.04
N PHE A 39 -14.38 3.82 -2.38
CA PHE A 39 -14.46 2.54 -3.10
C PHE A 39 -13.21 1.69 -2.87
N LEU A 40 -12.03 2.33 -2.80
CA LEU A 40 -10.78 1.64 -2.47
C LEU A 40 -10.81 1.05 -1.06
N ILE A 41 -11.24 1.81 -0.06
CA ILE A 41 -11.39 1.34 1.33
C ILE A 41 -12.34 0.15 1.39
N PHE A 42 -13.52 0.26 0.75
CA PHE A 42 -14.47 -0.85 0.67
C PHE A 42 -13.84 -2.11 0.06
N TYR A 43 -13.16 -1.95 -1.07
CA TYR A 43 -12.45 -3.05 -1.74
C TYR A 43 -11.37 -3.67 -0.84
N LEU A 44 -10.56 -2.85 -0.16
CA LEU A 44 -9.50 -3.30 0.73
C LEU A 44 -10.06 -4.04 1.96
N VAL A 45 -11.21 -3.61 2.50
CA VAL A 45 -11.89 -4.33 3.60
C VAL A 45 -12.31 -5.73 3.16
N VAL A 46 -12.93 -5.86 1.98
CA VAL A 46 -13.29 -7.18 1.41
C VAL A 46 -12.04 -8.02 1.16
N MET A 47 -10.97 -7.41 0.64
CA MET A 47 -9.72 -8.09 0.38
C MET A 47 -9.05 -8.60 1.67
N ILE A 48 -9.05 -7.81 2.75
CA ILE A 48 -8.52 -8.25 4.06
C ILE A 48 -9.31 -9.44 4.59
N HIS A 49 -10.63 -9.44 4.45
CA HIS A 49 -11.45 -10.57 4.86
C HIS A 49 -11.03 -11.86 4.13
N GLY A 50 -10.85 -11.79 2.80
CA GLY A 50 -10.36 -12.92 1.99
C GLY A 50 -8.92 -13.32 2.32
N ALA A 51 -8.04 -12.36 2.59
CA ALA A 51 -6.65 -12.60 2.95
C ALA A 51 -6.53 -13.32 4.30
N LEU A 52 -7.30 -12.91 5.30
CA LEU A 52 -7.40 -13.57 6.60
C LEU A 52 -7.96 -14.99 6.48
N GLY A 53 -9.00 -15.21 5.67
CA GLY A 53 -9.48 -16.57 5.38
C GLY A 53 -8.38 -17.44 4.76
N SER A 54 -7.67 -16.91 3.76
CA SER A 54 -6.59 -17.62 3.05
C SER A 54 -5.38 -17.93 3.93
N LEU A 55 -5.03 -17.01 4.84
CA LEU A 55 -3.96 -17.22 5.81
C LEU A 55 -4.37 -18.26 6.87
N ALA A 56 -5.60 -18.22 7.37
CA ALA A 56 -6.12 -19.20 8.33
C ALA A 56 -6.11 -20.60 7.71
N TYR A 57 -6.55 -20.73 6.46
CA TYR A 57 -6.46 -21.96 5.69
C TYR A 57 -5.01 -22.48 5.60
N SER A 58 -4.05 -21.60 5.33
CA SER A 58 -2.65 -21.99 5.24
C SER A 58 -2.02 -22.48 6.56
N LEU A 59 -2.64 -22.13 7.68
CA LEU A 59 -2.29 -22.55 9.03
C LEU A 59 -3.12 -23.76 9.52
N GLY A 60 -4.01 -24.28 8.67
CA GLY A 60 -4.77 -25.51 8.94
C GLY A 60 -6.17 -25.28 9.48
N TYR A 61 -6.72 -24.07 9.36
CA TYR A 61 -8.10 -23.77 9.73
C TYR A 61 -9.03 -23.82 8.50
N PHE A 62 -10.00 -24.73 8.52
CA PHE A 62 -10.92 -25.00 7.41
C PHE A 62 -12.36 -24.56 7.68
N GLY A 63 -12.60 -23.77 8.72
CA GLY A 63 -13.95 -23.32 9.10
C GLY A 63 -14.36 -21.97 8.50
N ASP A 64 -15.60 -21.58 8.75
CA ASP A 64 -16.19 -20.34 8.23
C ASP A 64 -15.90 -19.09 9.07
N ALA A 65 -15.23 -19.25 10.23
CA ALA A 65 -15.01 -18.19 11.21
C ALA A 65 -13.51 -17.92 11.47
N PRO A 66 -12.76 -17.41 10.47
CA PRO A 66 -11.31 -17.21 10.58
C PRO A 66 -10.91 -16.29 11.73
N TYR A 67 -11.74 -15.30 12.07
CA TYR A 67 -11.49 -14.40 13.20
C TYR A 67 -11.41 -15.11 14.56
N GLY A 68 -12.25 -16.13 14.77
CA GLY A 68 -12.24 -16.93 15.99
C GLY A 68 -10.93 -17.71 16.14
N PHE A 69 -10.46 -18.31 15.04
CA PHE A 69 -9.19 -19.02 15.00
C PHE A 69 -8.01 -18.13 15.40
N TYR A 70 -7.92 -16.90 14.88
CA TYR A 70 -6.84 -15.98 15.24
C TYR A 70 -6.88 -15.56 16.71
N ARG A 71 -8.07 -15.29 17.25
CA ARG A 71 -8.22 -14.98 18.68
C ARG A 71 -7.71 -16.14 19.53
N ASP A 72 -8.10 -17.37 19.19
CA ASP A 72 -7.70 -18.56 19.92
C ASP A 72 -6.21 -18.85 19.79
N LEU A 73 -5.63 -18.59 18.61
CA LEU A 73 -4.20 -18.70 18.35
C LEU A 73 -3.40 -17.68 19.19
N ILE A 74 -3.83 -16.42 19.23
CA ILE A 74 -3.22 -15.37 20.05
C ILE A 74 -3.35 -15.70 21.53
N HIS A 75 -4.53 -16.17 21.96
CA HIS A 75 -4.76 -16.58 23.35
C HIS A 75 -3.86 -17.76 23.74
N ALA A 76 -3.80 -18.80 22.90
CA ALA A 76 -2.94 -19.96 23.12
C ALA A 76 -1.46 -19.55 23.23
N PHE A 77 -1.00 -18.69 22.32
CA PHE A 77 0.34 -18.12 22.37
C PHE A 77 0.60 -17.35 23.67
N ALA A 78 -0.35 -16.50 24.09
CA ALA A 78 -0.22 -15.69 25.30
C ALA A 78 -0.24 -16.53 26.60
N THR A 79 -1.02 -17.62 26.66
CA THR A 79 -1.16 -18.43 27.87
C THR A 79 -0.18 -19.57 27.99
N GLY A 80 0.28 -20.14 26.86
CA GLY A 80 1.08 -21.36 26.83
C GLY A 80 2.30 -21.29 25.92
N GLY A 81 2.65 -20.10 25.43
CA GLY A 81 3.82 -19.89 24.58
C GLY A 81 3.69 -20.51 23.19
N ILE A 82 4.83 -20.76 22.56
CA ILE A 82 4.91 -21.24 21.17
C ILE A 82 4.29 -22.64 21.04
N GLU A 83 4.51 -23.53 22.01
CA GLU A 83 4.00 -24.91 21.97
C GLU A 83 2.47 -24.96 21.94
N ALA A 84 1.79 -24.11 22.72
CA ALA A 84 0.33 -24.03 22.73
C ALA A 84 -0.23 -23.45 21.42
N ALA A 85 0.49 -22.53 20.77
CA ALA A 85 0.12 -22.01 19.47
C ALA A 85 0.31 -23.05 18.35
N GLU A 86 1.40 -23.82 18.39
CA GLU A 86 1.67 -24.92 17.46
C GLU A 86 0.62 -26.03 17.56
N ALA A 87 0.12 -26.32 18.77
CA ALA A 87 -0.99 -27.27 18.95
C ALA A 87 -2.29 -26.85 18.23
N LYS A 88 -2.43 -25.57 17.84
CA LYS A 88 -3.55 -25.07 17.03
C LYS A 88 -3.29 -25.13 15.53
N LEU A 89 -2.05 -25.35 15.11
CA LEU A 89 -1.66 -25.50 13.71
C LEU A 89 -1.84 -26.96 13.29
N GLY A 90 -2.91 -27.26 12.56
CA GLY A 90 -3.23 -28.63 12.15
C GLY A 90 -2.49 -29.04 10.86
N PHE A 91 -2.77 -28.32 9.78
CA PHE A 91 -2.25 -28.61 8.45
C PHE A 91 -1.59 -27.36 7.86
N ILE A 92 -0.27 -27.39 7.71
CA ILE A 92 0.45 -26.27 7.10
C ILE A 92 0.47 -26.44 5.58
N GLU A 93 -0.19 -25.52 4.88
CA GLU A 93 -0.31 -25.54 3.42
C GLU A 93 1.06 -25.31 2.75
N ARG A 94 1.35 -26.15 1.75
CA ARG A 94 2.57 -26.09 0.93
C ARG A 94 2.20 -25.98 -0.53
N SER A 95 3.03 -25.31 -1.33
CA SER A 95 2.78 -25.20 -2.77
C SER A 95 2.88 -26.57 -3.47
N PRO A 96 2.11 -26.78 -4.56
CA PRO A 96 2.14 -28.00 -5.36
C PRO A 96 3.30 -28.01 -6.38
N THR A 97 4.45 -27.41 -6.04
CA THR A 97 5.64 -27.33 -6.89
C THR A 97 6.74 -28.24 -6.35
N ALA A 98 7.74 -28.60 -7.17
CA ALA A 98 8.82 -29.50 -6.76
C ALA A 98 9.57 -29.07 -5.47
N TRP A 99 9.65 -27.76 -5.20
CA TRP A 99 10.29 -27.19 -4.02
C TRP A 99 9.39 -27.15 -2.76
N ARG A 100 8.06 -27.20 -2.93
CA ARG A 100 7.05 -27.24 -1.85
C ARG A 100 7.23 -26.23 -0.69
N PRO A 101 7.54 -24.94 -0.93
CA PRO A 101 7.58 -23.93 0.14
C PRO A 101 6.26 -23.84 0.90
N TYR A 102 6.36 -23.44 2.17
CA TYR A 102 5.22 -23.09 3.01
C TYR A 102 4.56 -21.80 2.50
N LEU A 103 3.23 -21.79 2.41
CA LEU A 103 2.50 -20.65 1.86
C LEU A 103 2.15 -19.60 2.92
N TRP A 104 2.10 -19.99 4.20
CA TRP A 104 1.73 -19.08 5.29
C TRP A 104 2.62 -17.84 5.40
N PRO A 105 3.97 -17.85 5.18
CA PRO A 105 4.78 -16.65 5.32
C PRO A 105 4.43 -15.59 4.27
N VAL A 106 4.23 -16.02 3.02
CA VAL A 106 3.87 -15.14 1.91
C VAL A 106 2.47 -14.55 2.15
N LYS A 107 1.51 -15.39 2.55
CA LYS A 107 0.14 -14.93 2.87
C LYS A 107 0.12 -14.00 4.08
N ALA A 108 0.97 -14.22 5.08
CA ALA A 108 1.09 -13.34 6.24
C ALA A 108 1.62 -11.97 5.84
N ILE A 109 2.70 -11.91 5.06
CA ILE A 109 3.27 -10.66 4.54
C ILE A 109 2.23 -9.92 3.69
N ALA A 110 1.51 -10.64 2.80
CA ALA A 110 0.45 -10.04 2.00
C ALA A 110 -0.68 -9.47 2.87
N THR A 111 -1.13 -10.22 3.88
CA THR A 111 -2.18 -9.76 4.80
C THR A 111 -1.74 -8.51 5.57
N VAL A 112 -0.51 -8.48 6.07
CA VAL A 112 0.07 -7.29 6.72
C VAL A 112 0.17 -6.13 5.74
N GLY A 113 0.64 -6.36 4.52
CA GLY A 113 0.73 -5.33 3.49
C GLY A 113 -0.63 -4.72 3.12
N ILE A 114 -1.67 -5.54 2.96
CA ILE A 114 -3.03 -5.06 2.68
C ILE A 114 -3.57 -4.29 3.90
N PHE A 115 -3.30 -4.74 5.12
CA PHE A 115 -3.67 -4.02 6.34
C PHE A 115 -3.01 -2.64 6.41
N LEU A 116 -1.70 -2.54 6.15
CA LEU A 116 -1.01 -1.25 6.08
C LEU A 116 -1.53 -0.38 4.93
N MET A 117 -1.89 -0.99 3.81
CA MET A 117 -2.50 -0.29 2.67
C MET A 117 -3.90 0.27 2.99
N LEU A 118 -4.67 -0.42 3.84
CA LEU A 118 -5.92 0.13 4.36
C LEU A 118 -5.64 1.32 5.29
N LEU A 119 -4.61 1.25 6.15
CA LEU A 119 -4.24 2.36 7.02
C LEU A 119 -3.80 3.60 6.23
N GLN A 120 -3.00 3.44 5.17
CA GLN A 120 -2.62 4.58 4.33
C GLN A 120 -3.83 5.16 3.56
N ALA A 121 -4.73 4.33 3.03
CA ALA A 121 -5.93 4.82 2.35
C ALA A 121 -6.85 5.63 3.30
N VAL A 122 -6.98 5.19 4.56
CA VAL A 122 -7.69 5.94 5.59
C VAL A 122 -6.96 7.26 5.92
N SER A 123 -5.62 7.24 5.98
CA SER A 123 -4.82 8.44 6.19
C SER A 123 -5.00 9.45 5.05
N GLU A 124 -4.97 9.02 3.79
CA GLU A 124 -5.20 9.90 2.63
C GLU A 124 -6.61 10.49 2.65
N PHE A 125 -7.64 9.70 2.92
CA PHE A 125 -9.01 10.20 3.08
C PHE A 125 -9.11 11.31 4.14
N ILE A 126 -8.44 11.15 5.29
CA ILE A 126 -8.44 12.17 6.34
C ILE A 126 -7.72 13.45 5.87
N LYS A 127 -6.59 13.31 5.18
CA LYS A 127 -5.85 14.44 4.61
C LYS A 127 -6.68 15.18 3.56
N ASP A 128 -7.39 14.47 2.69
CA ASP A 128 -8.26 15.07 1.68
C ASP A 128 -9.42 15.84 2.31
N VAL A 129 -10.05 15.28 3.35
CA VAL A 129 -11.10 15.96 4.11
C VAL A 129 -10.56 17.22 4.79
N ALA A 130 -9.32 17.20 5.28
CA ALA A 130 -8.68 18.37 5.88
C ALA A 130 -8.36 19.46 4.83
N THR A 131 -7.89 19.07 3.64
CA THR A 131 -7.70 19.98 2.50
C THR A 131 -9.01 20.63 2.07
N LEU A 132 -10.12 19.89 2.05
CA LEU A 132 -11.45 20.45 1.76
C LEU A 132 -11.90 21.47 2.82
N ARG A 133 -11.48 21.32 4.07
CA ARG A 133 -11.70 22.26 5.18
C ARG A 133 -10.77 23.48 5.15
N GLY A 134 -9.84 23.55 4.20
CA GLY A 134 -8.93 24.69 4.03
C GLY A 134 -7.61 24.56 4.77
N ILE A 135 -7.27 23.37 5.29
CA ILE A 135 -5.95 23.06 5.86
C ILE A 135 -5.16 22.34 4.77
N ASP A 136 -4.29 23.08 4.06
CA ASP A 136 -3.50 22.49 2.98
C ASP A 136 -2.29 21.73 3.56
N MET A 137 -2.39 20.41 3.63
CA MET A 137 -1.34 19.51 4.11
C MET A 137 -0.53 18.86 2.97
N ARG A 138 -0.76 19.26 1.71
CA ARG A 138 -0.14 18.65 0.52
C ARG A 138 1.13 19.39 0.06
N SER A 139 1.71 20.24 0.91
CA SER A 139 2.81 21.16 0.60
C SER A 139 4.22 20.57 0.62
N ASP A 140 4.38 19.26 0.86
CA ASP A 140 5.72 18.67 1.05
C ASP A 140 6.39 18.22 -0.25
N GLU A 141 6.10 18.87 -1.39
CA GLU A 141 6.87 18.68 -2.61
C GLU A 141 8.10 19.60 -2.59
N PRO A 142 9.34 19.07 -2.46
CA PRO A 142 10.53 19.90 -2.50
C PRO A 142 10.66 20.49 -3.90
N ALA A 143 10.59 21.83 -3.99
CA ALA A 143 11.46 22.76 -4.72
C ALA A 143 12.20 22.33 -6.01
N HIS A 144 11.80 21.29 -6.74
CA HIS A 144 12.48 20.86 -7.96
C HIS A 144 12.12 21.72 -9.19
N ALA A 145 11.22 22.70 -9.04
CA ALA A 145 10.94 23.69 -10.07
C ALA A 145 11.83 24.95 -9.97
N HIS A 146 12.43 25.23 -8.81
CA HIS A 146 13.31 26.40 -8.66
C HIS A 146 14.74 26.13 -9.13
N HIS A 147 15.17 24.85 -9.12
CA HIS A 147 16.52 24.48 -9.52
C HIS A 147 16.79 24.53 -11.04
N GLU A 148 15.76 24.51 -11.89
CA GLU A 148 15.94 24.70 -13.34
C GLU A 148 16.01 26.17 -13.74
N GLU A 149 15.35 27.07 -13.01
CA GLU A 149 15.44 28.52 -13.24
C GLU A 149 16.84 29.05 -12.84
N ASP A 150 17.37 28.62 -11.69
CA ASP A 150 18.69 29.05 -11.20
C ASP A 150 19.85 28.65 -12.15
N ILE A 151 19.72 27.51 -12.87
CA ILE A 151 20.77 27.03 -13.79
C ILE A 151 20.80 27.84 -15.09
N TYR A 152 19.66 28.35 -15.55
CA TYR A 152 19.61 29.17 -16.76
C TYR A 152 19.98 30.63 -16.49
N ASP A 153 19.66 31.16 -15.31
CA ASP A 153 19.95 32.55 -14.93
C ASP A 153 21.47 32.77 -14.74
N ASP A 154 22.18 31.82 -14.13
CA ASP A 154 23.65 31.86 -13.95
C ASP A 154 24.43 31.87 -15.29
N HIS A 155 23.82 31.35 -16.37
CA HIS A 155 24.43 31.31 -17.69
C HIS A 155 24.21 32.60 -18.51
N GLU A 156 23.22 33.42 -18.18
CA GLU A 156 23.00 34.72 -18.84
C GLU A 156 23.80 35.84 -18.16
N GLU A 157 23.97 35.82 -16.84
CA GLU A 157 24.74 36.84 -16.12
C GLU A 157 26.27 36.74 -16.34
N GLY A 158 26.78 35.56 -16.71
CA GLY A 158 28.21 35.33 -16.98
C GLY A 158 28.68 35.68 -18.41
N ALA A 159 27.76 36.07 -19.30
CA ALA A 159 28.05 36.29 -20.73
C ALA A 159 27.87 37.75 -21.21
N ALA A 160 27.64 38.70 -20.28
CA ALA A 160 27.48 40.13 -20.57
C ALA A 160 28.73 40.95 -20.20
#